data_AF-A0A1W9HE26-F1
#
_entry.id   AF-A0A1W9HE26-F1
#
_cell.length_a   1.000
_cell.length_b   1.000
_cell.length_c   1.000
_cell.angle_alpha   90.00
_cell.angle_beta   90.00
_cell.angle_gamma   90.00
#
_symmetry.space_group_name_H-M   'P 1'
#
loop_
_entity.id
_entity.type
_entity.pdbx_description
1 polymer ?
#
loop_
_entity_poly.entity_id
_entity_poly.type
_entity_poly.pdbx_seq_one_letter_code
_entity_poly.pdbx_strand_id
1 'polypeptide(L)'
;MLKLLLPAMLLGGGVVGVAALVLSGLRPSETSDSPFAPVAARGDEGFDNEAAPDTAGTAFTVRIPATPATSASGDGGTGGITVPAQVVTLGAADGRAATRVQNFSCDTASSIARQLVCTHWELATVDYNLSLAYRRALGAAPNPDALRREQRNWLQSLDKQRDPGGVLHHYQRRLQRLAGIKA
;
A
#
# COMPACT_ATOMS: atom_id res chain seq x y z
N MET A 1 -5.40 -40.40 -44.63
CA MET A 1 -4.47 -40.88 -45.68
C MET A 1 -4.27 -39.77 -46.70
N LEU A 2 -3.16 -39.01 -46.64
CA LEU A 2 -2.58 -38.34 -47.81
C LEU A 2 -1.09 -38.03 -47.55
N LYS A 3 -0.27 -38.44 -48.51
CA LYS A 3 1.21 -38.45 -48.60
C LYS A 3 1.79 -37.02 -48.60
N LEU A 4 2.86 -36.75 -47.84
CA LEU A 4 4.29 -36.78 -48.23
C LEU A 4 4.66 -35.83 -49.40
N LEU A 5 5.51 -34.82 -49.15
CA LEU A 5 6.81 -34.58 -49.82
C LEU A 5 7.54 -33.30 -49.35
N LEU A 6 8.84 -33.48 -49.09
CA LEU A 6 9.98 -32.58 -48.74
C LEU A 6 10.25 -31.45 -49.77
N PRO A 7 11.24 -30.50 -49.63
CA PRO A 7 12.56 -30.57 -48.94
C PRO A 7 12.94 -29.32 -48.10
N ALA A 8 13.89 -29.29 -47.17
CA ALA A 8 15.34 -29.62 -47.20
C ALA A 8 16.16 -28.79 -48.21
N MET A 9 16.49 -27.54 -47.87
CA MET A 9 17.66 -26.81 -48.39
C MET A 9 18.34 -26.11 -47.21
N LEU A 10 19.54 -26.53 -46.81
CA LEU A 10 20.87 -26.26 -47.40
C LEU A 10 21.49 -24.96 -46.86
N LEU A 11 22.51 -25.16 -46.01
CA LEU A 11 23.82 -24.51 -46.04
C LEU A 11 23.90 -22.99 -46.12
N GLY A 12 24.26 -22.39 -44.99
CA GLY A 12 24.86 -21.06 -44.90
C GLY A 12 25.81 -21.00 -43.71
N GLY A 13 27.00 -21.60 -43.85
CA GLY A 13 28.10 -21.37 -42.91
C GLY A 13 28.62 -19.95 -43.05
N GLY A 14 28.68 -19.23 -41.93
CA GLY A 14 29.31 -17.93 -41.82
C GLY A 14 30.08 -17.86 -40.51
N VAL A 15 31.36 -18.21 -40.56
CA VAL A 15 32.33 -17.93 -39.51
C VAL A 15 32.90 -16.51 -39.68
N VAL A 16 33.31 -15.93 -38.55
CA VAL A 16 34.19 -14.77 -38.38
C VAL A 16 33.51 -13.40 -38.40
N GLY A 17 33.39 -12.84 -37.20
CA GLY A 17 33.04 -11.45 -36.96
C GLY A 17 33.05 -11.12 -35.47
N VAL A 18 34.18 -11.34 -34.80
CA VAL A 18 34.42 -10.77 -33.46
C VAL A 18 34.58 -9.26 -33.64
N ALA A 19 33.47 -8.54 -33.65
CA ALA A 19 33.45 -7.10 -33.46
C ALA A 19 33.16 -6.85 -31.99
N ALA A 20 34.23 -6.71 -31.20
CA ALA A 20 34.17 -6.08 -29.90
C ALA A 20 33.82 -4.60 -30.07
N LEU A 21 32.53 -4.31 -30.25
CA LEU A 21 31.99 -2.96 -30.13
C LEU A 21 31.56 -2.78 -28.68
N VAL A 22 32.44 -2.11 -27.95
CA VAL A 22 32.15 -1.44 -26.69
C VAL A 22 31.07 -0.39 -26.97
N LEU A 23 29.80 -0.79 -26.89
CA LEU A 23 28.69 0.14 -26.77
C LEU A 23 28.37 0.30 -25.30
N SER A 24 28.88 1.41 -24.78
CA SER A 24 28.53 2.01 -23.51
C SER A 24 27.00 2.01 -23.29
N GLY A 25 26.55 1.21 -22.33
CA GLY A 25 25.82 1.74 -21.17
C GLY A 25 24.51 2.49 -21.39
N LEU A 26 23.71 2.18 -22.42
CA LEU A 26 22.30 2.62 -22.44
C LEU A 26 21.49 1.74 -21.48
N ARG A 27 21.62 2.05 -20.19
CA ARG A 27 20.63 1.65 -19.18
C ARG A 27 19.27 2.18 -19.64
N PRO A 28 18.24 1.33 -19.78
CA PRO A 28 16.88 1.85 -19.86
C PRO A 28 16.68 2.71 -18.62
N SER A 29 16.31 3.97 -18.84
CA SER A 29 15.79 4.82 -17.79
C SER A 29 14.53 4.12 -17.29
N GLU A 30 14.65 3.34 -16.22
CA GLU A 30 13.54 3.11 -15.31
C GLU A 30 13.10 4.50 -14.89
N THR A 31 12.12 5.06 -15.62
CA THR A 31 11.25 6.08 -15.07
C THR A 31 10.69 5.46 -13.81
N SER A 32 11.26 5.89 -12.69
CA SER A 32 10.80 5.59 -11.36
C SER A 32 9.46 6.31 -11.17
N ASP A 33 8.46 5.89 -11.95
CA ASP A 33 7.04 6.10 -11.67
C ASP A 33 6.65 5.04 -10.63
N SER A 34 7.45 4.97 -9.56
CA SER A 34 7.07 4.24 -8.37
C SER A 34 6.12 5.18 -7.65
N PRO A 35 4.83 4.85 -7.50
CA PRO A 35 3.89 5.67 -6.75
C PRO A 35 4.24 5.78 -5.24
N PHE A 36 5.39 5.21 -4.85
CA PHE A 36 5.93 5.17 -3.50
C PHE A 36 7.37 5.70 -3.42
N ALA A 37 7.86 6.45 -4.43
CA ALA A 37 9.13 7.14 -4.26
C ALA A 37 8.98 8.13 -3.09
N PRO A 38 9.80 8.01 -2.02
CA PRO A 38 9.73 8.95 -0.91
C PRO A 38 10.01 10.35 -1.46
N VAL A 39 9.12 11.30 -1.20
CA VAL A 39 9.41 12.72 -1.38
C VAL A 39 10.69 12.97 -0.58
N ALA A 40 11.78 13.25 -1.28
CA ALA A 40 13.02 13.67 -0.64
C ALA A 40 12.67 14.89 0.21
N ALA A 41 12.77 14.73 1.53
CA ALA A 41 12.57 15.80 2.48
C ALA A 41 13.51 16.94 2.07
N ARG A 42 12.95 18.01 1.50
CA ARG A 42 13.63 19.28 1.38
C ARG A 42 13.85 19.75 2.81
N GLY A 43 15.10 19.70 3.26
CA GLY A 43 15.53 20.41 4.44
C GLY A 43 15.39 21.89 4.13
N ASP A 44 14.51 22.55 4.87
CA ASP A 44 14.54 23.99 5.03
C ASP A 44 14.10 24.30 6.47
N GLU A 45 14.73 25.33 7.00
CA GLU A 45 15.04 25.52 8.40
C GLU A 45 13.96 26.38 9.09
N GLY A 46 13.81 26.21 10.40
CA GLY A 46 13.12 27.18 11.26
C GLY A 46 11.60 27.24 11.14
N PHE A 47 10.89 26.50 11.99
CA PHE A 47 9.54 26.88 12.37
C PHE A 47 9.50 27.07 13.89
N ASP A 48 9.42 28.33 14.27
CA ASP A 48 9.15 28.78 15.62
C ASP A 48 7.82 28.19 16.13
N ASN A 49 7.86 27.84 17.41
CA ASN A 49 6.84 27.11 18.12
C ASN A 49 5.71 28.07 18.53
N GLU A 50 4.79 28.38 17.60
CA GLU A 50 3.59 29.17 17.90
C GLU A 50 2.42 28.25 18.29
N ALA A 51 1.84 28.55 19.46
CA ALA A 51 0.83 27.77 20.14
C ALA A 51 -0.42 27.50 19.26
N ALA A 52 -0.86 26.24 19.25
CA ALA A 52 -2.11 25.83 18.62
C ALA A 52 -3.33 26.41 19.38
N PRO A 53 -4.40 26.84 18.68
CA PRO A 53 -5.66 27.21 19.32
C PRO A 53 -6.44 25.97 19.77
N ASP A 54 -6.84 25.98 21.04
CA ASP A 54 -7.77 25.03 21.66
C ASP A 54 -9.11 25.02 20.89
N THR A 55 -9.26 24.10 19.95
CA THR A 55 -10.54 23.85 19.27
C THR A 55 -11.08 22.53 19.78
N ALA A 56 -11.95 22.60 20.78
CA ALA A 56 -12.70 21.46 21.30
C ALA A 56 -13.64 20.92 20.19
N GLY A 57 -13.14 19.97 19.41
CA GLY A 57 -13.93 19.21 18.44
C GLY A 57 -14.75 18.12 19.15
N THR A 58 -16.06 18.18 19.02
CA THR A 58 -17.00 17.17 19.52
C THR A 58 -16.71 15.81 18.88
N ALA A 59 -16.20 14.86 19.66
CA ALA A 59 -15.96 13.49 19.21
C ALA A 59 -17.30 12.82 18.80
N PHE A 60 -17.38 12.34 17.57
CA PHE A 60 -18.52 11.59 17.07
C PHE A 60 -18.28 10.09 17.26
N THR A 61 -19.04 9.46 18.15
CA THR A 61 -18.91 8.03 18.46
C THR A 61 -19.86 7.21 17.59
N VAL A 62 -19.34 6.54 16.56
CA VAL A 62 -20.10 5.51 15.83
C VAL A 62 -19.97 4.19 16.58
N ARG A 63 -21.09 3.69 17.09
CA ARG A 63 -21.18 2.37 17.74
C ARG A 63 -21.42 1.30 16.67
N ILE A 64 -20.41 0.46 16.41
CA ILE A 64 -20.58 -0.72 15.55
C ILE A 64 -21.30 -1.80 16.37
N PRO A 65 -22.45 -2.34 15.92
CA PRO A 65 -23.09 -3.46 16.59
C PRO A 65 -22.21 -4.71 16.44
N ALA A 66 -21.79 -5.28 17.57
CA ALA A 66 -21.16 -6.59 17.58
C ALA A 66 -22.18 -7.62 17.07
N THR A 67 -21.87 -8.29 15.97
CA THR A 67 -22.58 -9.50 15.56
C THR A 67 -22.48 -10.54 16.68
N PRO A 68 -23.59 -11.09 17.19
CA PRO A 68 -23.52 -12.17 18.16
C PRO A 68 -22.97 -13.40 17.46
N ALA A 69 -21.73 -13.78 17.80
CA ALA A 69 -21.22 -15.10 17.50
C ALA A 69 -21.98 -16.10 18.38
N THR A 70 -22.85 -16.92 17.78
CA THR A 70 -23.43 -18.10 18.42
C THR A 70 -22.29 -19.06 18.78
N SER A 71 -22.00 -19.18 20.08
CA SER A 71 -21.08 -20.18 20.61
C SER A 71 -21.78 -21.52 20.75
N ALA A 72 -21.33 -22.53 20.00
CA ALA A 72 -21.53 -23.93 20.35
C ALA A 72 -20.35 -24.37 21.22
N SER A 73 -20.66 -24.78 22.45
CA SER A 73 -19.72 -25.26 23.47
C SER A 73 -18.98 -26.52 23.02
N GLY A 74 -17.65 -26.49 23.18
CA GLY A 74 -16.76 -27.64 23.13
C GLY A 74 -15.53 -27.32 23.96
N ASP A 75 -15.44 -27.95 25.13
CA ASP A 75 -14.42 -27.79 26.16
C ASP A 75 -13.05 -28.26 25.65
N GLY A 76 -11.98 -27.49 25.89
CA GLY A 76 -10.62 -27.90 25.53
C GLY A 76 -9.66 -26.76 25.18
N GLY A 77 -9.14 -26.09 26.21
CA GLY A 77 -7.83 -25.43 26.26
C GLY A 77 -7.29 -24.71 25.01
N THR A 78 -7.36 -23.38 25.03
CA THR A 78 -6.29 -22.51 24.49
C THR A 78 -6.53 -21.10 25.02
N GLY A 79 -5.49 -20.46 25.54
CA GLY A 79 -5.54 -19.08 26.04
C GLY A 79 -6.05 -18.16 24.94
N GLY A 80 -7.33 -17.78 25.02
CA GLY A 80 -7.92 -16.78 24.16
C GLY A 80 -7.25 -15.46 24.47
N ILE A 81 -6.31 -15.05 23.61
CA ILE A 81 -5.87 -13.67 23.57
C ILE A 81 -7.08 -12.86 23.12
N THR A 82 -7.85 -12.36 24.09
CA THR A 82 -8.86 -11.34 23.85
C THR A 82 -8.11 -10.10 23.39
N VAL A 83 -7.92 -9.97 22.08
CA VAL A 83 -7.42 -8.71 21.50
C VAL A 83 -8.53 -7.70 21.73
N PRO A 84 -8.35 -6.69 22.59
CA PRO A 84 -9.38 -5.67 22.76
C PRO A 84 -9.61 -5.03 21.40
N ALA A 85 -10.89 -4.91 21.00
CA ALA A 85 -11.28 -4.07 19.90
C ALA A 85 -10.84 -2.64 20.25
N GLN A 86 -9.65 -2.26 19.77
CA GLN A 86 -9.09 -0.94 20.00
C GLN A 86 -10.06 0.04 19.32
N VAL A 87 -10.77 0.83 20.12
CA VAL A 87 -11.62 1.90 19.62
C VAL A 87 -10.66 3.00 19.14
N VAL A 88 -10.34 3.00 17.86
CA VAL A 88 -9.59 4.10 17.26
C VAL A 88 -10.58 5.24 17.08
N THR A 89 -10.58 6.17 18.03
CA THR A 89 -11.23 7.46 17.82
C THR A 89 -10.48 8.16 16.69
N LEU A 90 -11.15 8.38 15.58
CA LEU A 90 -10.61 9.19 14.50
C LEU A 90 -10.60 10.64 14.99
N GLY A 91 -9.42 11.25 15.00
CA GLY A 91 -9.20 12.59 15.49
C GLY A 91 -9.75 13.63 14.53
N ALA A 92 -9.79 14.87 15.01
CA ALA A 92 -10.12 16.01 14.17
C ALA A 92 -9.04 16.20 13.08
N ALA A 93 -9.36 17.02 12.08
CA ALA A 93 -8.41 17.34 11.04
C ALA A 93 -7.15 18.02 11.63
N ASP A 94 -5.97 17.46 11.33
CA ASP A 94 -4.64 17.94 11.71
C ASP A 94 -3.79 18.10 10.44
N GLY A 95 -3.24 19.31 10.23
CA GLY A 95 -2.41 19.63 9.07
C GLY A 95 -1.10 18.82 8.99
N ARG A 96 -0.65 18.20 10.09
CA ARG A 96 0.55 17.35 10.12
C ARG A 96 0.34 15.99 9.47
N ALA A 97 -0.93 15.57 9.28
CA ALA A 97 -1.25 14.26 8.72
C ALA A 97 -0.59 14.03 7.36
N ALA A 98 -0.54 15.03 6.49
CA ALA A 98 0.10 14.95 5.18
C ALA A 98 1.56 14.47 5.22
N THR A 99 2.33 14.84 6.24
CA THR A 99 3.75 14.46 6.39
C THR A 99 3.94 12.97 6.68
N ARG A 100 2.91 12.25 7.14
CA ARG A 100 2.99 10.81 7.42
C ARG A 100 2.44 9.92 6.33
N VAL A 101 1.74 10.46 5.34
CA VAL A 101 1.19 9.67 4.23
C VAL A 101 2.33 9.12 3.36
N GLN A 102 2.21 7.86 2.95
CA GLN A 102 3.23 7.12 2.20
C GLN A 102 2.69 6.47 0.94
N ASN A 103 1.40 6.14 0.88
CA ASN A 103 0.86 5.42 -0.28
C ASN A 103 0.45 6.30 -1.45
N PHE A 104 0.38 7.61 -1.26
CA PHE A 104 0.04 8.59 -2.30
C PHE A 104 0.51 9.99 -1.87
N SER A 105 0.53 10.94 -2.81
CA SER A 105 0.86 12.35 -2.53
C SER A 105 -0.38 13.14 -2.12
N CYS A 106 -0.24 13.93 -1.05
CA CYS A 106 -1.30 14.81 -0.58
C CYS A 106 -1.56 16.01 -1.50
N ASP A 107 -0.54 16.48 -2.21
CA ASP A 107 -0.65 17.63 -3.14
C ASP A 107 -1.53 17.30 -4.36
N THR A 108 -1.62 16.01 -4.71
CA THR A 108 -2.37 15.50 -5.86
C THR A 108 -3.54 14.62 -5.45
N ALA A 109 -3.99 14.72 -4.19
CA ALA A 109 -5.09 13.93 -3.65
C ALA A 109 -6.43 14.30 -4.32
N SER A 110 -6.74 13.62 -5.41
CA SER A 110 -7.94 13.83 -6.22
C SER A 110 -9.19 13.13 -5.68
N SER A 111 -9.03 12.17 -4.78
CA SER A 111 -10.15 11.43 -4.17
C SER A 111 -10.43 11.91 -2.74
N ILE A 112 -11.71 11.88 -2.36
CA ILE A 112 -12.15 12.22 -0.99
C ILE A 112 -11.43 11.34 0.04
N ALA A 113 -11.30 10.04 -0.23
CA ALA A 113 -10.59 9.13 0.68
C ALA A 113 -9.14 9.55 0.92
N ARG A 114 -8.41 9.97 -0.12
CA ARG A 114 -7.04 10.46 0.01
C ARG A 114 -6.96 11.78 0.77
N GLN A 115 -7.89 12.69 0.54
CA GLN A 115 -7.99 13.95 1.28
C GLN A 115 -8.23 13.70 2.78
N LEU A 116 -9.09 12.74 3.12
CA LEU A 116 -9.32 12.34 4.50
C LEU A 116 -8.03 11.84 5.16
N VAL A 117 -7.26 11.01 4.47
CA VAL A 117 -5.97 10.53 4.98
C VAL A 117 -4.95 11.67 5.16
N CYS A 118 -4.94 12.66 4.27
CA CYS A 118 -4.05 13.83 4.38
C CYS A 118 -4.41 14.81 5.50
N THR A 119 -5.65 14.76 5.98
CA THR A 119 -6.17 15.68 6.98
C THR A 119 -6.39 15.02 8.32
N HIS A 120 -6.49 13.69 8.42
CA HIS A 120 -6.73 12.99 9.69
C HIS A 120 -5.47 12.24 10.11
N TRP A 121 -4.89 12.63 11.24
CA TRP A 121 -3.61 12.12 11.70
C TRP A 121 -3.60 10.60 11.93
N GLU A 122 -4.69 10.05 12.44
CA GLU A 122 -4.83 8.62 12.70
C GLU A 122 -4.83 7.84 11.39
N LEU A 123 -5.53 8.34 10.36
CA LEU A 123 -5.54 7.71 9.04
C LEU A 123 -4.17 7.77 8.37
N ALA A 124 -3.46 8.90 8.45
CA ALA A 124 -2.09 9.01 7.96
C ALA A 124 -1.13 8.06 8.68
N THR A 125 -1.29 7.89 10.00
CA THR A 125 -0.48 6.95 10.78
C THR A 125 -0.73 5.50 10.36
N VAL A 126 -1.98 5.13 10.10
CA VAL A 126 -2.31 3.80 9.60
C VAL A 126 -1.79 3.60 8.16
N ASP A 127 -1.85 4.63 7.31
CA ASP A 127 -1.26 4.59 5.97
C ASP A 127 0.25 4.35 5.99
N TYR A 128 0.97 5.08 6.86
CA TYR A 128 2.40 4.88 7.09
C TYR A 128 2.71 3.43 7.48
N ASN A 129 1.98 2.88 8.46
CA ASN A 129 2.15 1.51 8.93
C ASN A 129 1.82 0.48 7.83
N LEU A 130 0.80 0.73 7.01
CA LEU A 130 0.47 -0.11 5.88
C LEU A 130 1.61 -0.14 4.86
N SER A 131 2.22 1.01 4.56
CA SER A 131 3.36 1.07 3.62
C SER A 131 4.54 0.22 4.11
N LEU A 132 4.83 0.22 5.41
CA LEU A 132 5.86 -0.61 6.03
C LEU A 132 5.53 -2.11 5.91
N ALA A 133 4.29 -2.50 6.24
CA ALA A 133 3.83 -3.86 6.13
C ALA A 133 3.87 -4.35 4.67
N TYR A 134 3.47 -3.49 3.72
CA TYR A 134 3.49 -3.78 2.31
C TYR A 134 4.90 -4.01 1.77
N ARG A 135 5.88 -3.17 2.15
CA ARG A 135 7.30 -3.37 1.78
C ARG A 135 7.85 -4.70 2.30
N ARG A 136 7.54 -5.06 3.55
CA ARG A 136 7.91 -6.36 4.13
C ARG A 136 7.28 -7.52 3.36
N ALA A 137 5.98 -7.44 3.10
CA ALA A 137 5.26 -8.46 2.35
C ALA A 137 5.79 -8.61 0.91
N LEU A 138 6.20 -7.51 0.27
CA LEU A 138 6.84 -7.57 -1.06
C LEU A 138 8.16 -8.34 -1.06
N GLY A 139 8.98 -8.20 0.00
CA GLY A 139 10.23 -8.95 0.12
C GLY A 139 10.04 -10.44 0.41
N ALA A 140 8.91 -10.80 1.02
CA ALA A 140 8.57 -12.17 1.40
C ALA A 140 7.69 -12.90 0.37
N ALA A 141 7.00 -12.19 -0.50
CA ALA A 141 5.98 -12.78 -1.38
C ALA A 141 6.62 -13.70 -2.45
N PRO A 142 6.07 -14.91 -2.66
CA PRO A 142 6.48 -15.79 -3.77
C PRO A 142 6.27 -15.17 -5.15
N ASN A 143 5.31 -14.25 -5.27
CA ASN A 143 5.04 -13.51 -6.50
C ASN A 143 4.84 -12.01 -6.20
N PRO A 144 5.92 -11.22 -6.14
CA PRO A 144 5.85 -9.78 -5.82
C PRO A 144 5.02 -8.98 -6.83
N ASP A 145 5.02 -9.35 -8.12
CA ASP A 145 4.27 -8.64 -9.14
C ASP A 145 2.76 -8.80 -9.01
N ALA A 146 2.31 -10.00 -8.61
CA ALA A 146 0.91 -10.21 -8.25
C ALA A 146 0.51 -9.31 -7.07
N LEU A 147 1.35 -9.23 -6.03
CA LEU A 147 1.09 -8.39 -4.86
C LEU A 147 1.09 -6.88 -5.21
N ARG A 148 1.91 -6.43 -6.18
CA ARG A 148 1.85 -5.07 -6.74
C ARG A 148 0.53 -4.77 -7.45
N ARG A 149 0.05 -5.71 -8.27
CA ARG A 149 -1.26 -5.56 -8.93
C ARG A 149 -2.39 -5.49 -7.91
N GLU A 150 -2.39 -6.37 -6.91
CA GLU A 150 -3.37 -6.33 -5.83
C GLU A 150 -3.36 -5.01 -5.07
N GLN A 151 -2.17 -4.46 -4.78
CA GLN A 151 -2.05 -3.19 -4.08
C GLN A 151 -2.67 -2.03 -4.87
N ARG A 152 -2.41 -1.97 -6.19
CA ARG A 152 -3.02 -0.95 -7.06
C ARG A 152 -4.55 -1.07 -7.09
N ASN A 153 -5.05 -2.30 -7.23
CA ASN A 153 -6.50 -2.55 -7.22
C ASN A 153 -7.13 -2.18 -5.88
N TRP A 154 -6.43 -2.45 -4.76
CA TRP A 154 -6.87 -2.05 -3.44
C TRP A 154 -6.92 -0.53 -3.27
N LEU A 155 -5.92 0.22 -3.77
CA LEU A 155 -5.92 1.70 -3.75
C LEU A 155 -7.11 2.28 -4.54
N GLN A 156 -7.43 1.71 -5.71
CA GLN A 156 -8.63 2.11 -6.46
C GLN A 156 -9.93 1.85 -5.68
N SER A 157 -9.96 0.81 -4.86
CA SER A 157 -11.10 0.51 -3.98
C SER A 157 -11.17 1.47 -2.79
N LEU A 158 -10.01 1.87 -2.25
CA LEU A 158 -9.90 2.88 -1.20
C LEU A 158 -10.47 4.23 -1.67
N ASP A 159 -10.20 4.64 -2.90
CA ASP A 159 -10.69 5.91 -3.48
C ASP A 159 -12.22 6.02 -3.55
N LYS A 160 -12.94 4.90 -3.39
CA LYS A 160 -14.42 4.88 -3.35
C LYS A 160 -14.98 5.25 -1.98
N GLN A 161 -14.17 5.23 -0.93
CA GLN A 161 -14.61 5.61 0.41
C GLN A 161 -14.88 7.11 0.49
N ARG A 162 -15.80 7.50 1.38
CA ARG A 162 -16.27 8.88 1.54
C ARG A 162 -16.23 9.38 2.98
N ASP A 163 -16.04 8.49 3.93
CA ASP A 163 -15.95 8.81 5.35
C ASP A 163 -14.69 8.19 5.99
N PRO A 164 -14.19 8.79 7.09
CA PRO A 164 -13.01 8.30 7.78
C PRO A 164 -13.10 6.84 8.26
N GLY A 165 -14.29 6.38 8.66
CA GLY A 165 -14.51 5.02 9.16
C GLY A 165 -14.35 3.97 8.06
N GLY A 166 -14.93 4.21 6.88
CA GLY A 166 -14.77 3.36 5.71
C GLY A 166 -13.31 3.26 5.25
N VAL A 167 -12.59 4.39 5.26
CA VAL A 167 -11.15 4.45 4.97
C VAL A 167 -10.37 3.59 5.97
N LEU A 168 -10.60 3.78 7.28
CA LEU A 168 -9.93 2.99 8.32
C LEU A 168 -10.18 1.49 8.16
N HIS A 169 -11.43 1.09 7.91
CA HIS A 169 -11.79 -0.31 7.69
C HIS A 169 -11.03 -0.94 6.52
N HIS A 170 -10.89 -0.19 5.41
CA HIS A 170 -10.10 -0.63 4.25
C HIS A 170 -8.62 -0.85 4.59
N TYR A 171 -8.02 0.05 5.36
CA TYR A 171 -6.64 -0.12 5.85
C TYR A 171 -6.49 -1.35 6.74
N GLN A 172 -7.38 -1.53 7.72
CA GLN A 172 -7.32 -2.64 8.67
C GLN A 172 -7.38 -4.00 7.96
N ARG A 173 -8.34 -4.17 7.02
CA ARG A 173 -8.44 -5.40 6.22
C ARG A 173 -7.18 -5.67 5.40
N ARG A 174 -6.58 -4.63 4.82
CA ARG A 174 -5.37 -4.79 4.02
C ARG A 174 -4.16 -5.13 4.89
N LEU A 175 -3.99 -4.49 6.04
CA LEU A 175 -2.96 -4.85 7.02
C LEU A 175 -3.06 -6.31 7.45
N GLN A 176 -4.27 -6.80 7.76
CA GLN A 176 -4.49 -8.22 8.09
C GLN A 176 -4.08 -9.15 6.94
N ARG A 177 -4.43 -8.78 5.70
CA ARG A 177 -4.04 -9.56 4.51
C ARG A 177 -2.52 -9.61 4.33
N LEU A 178 -1.84 -8.49 4.52
CA LEU A 178 -0.38 -8.39 4.36
C LEU A 178 0.36 -9.15 5.48
N ALA A 179 -0.16 -9.14 6.71
CA ALA A 179 0.40 -9.88 7.83
C ALA A 179 0.36 -11.42 7.63
N GLY A 180 -0.56 -11.91 6.79
CA GLY A 180 -0.65 -13.32 6.43
C GLY A 180 0.41 -13.81 5.44
N ILE A 181 1.16 -12.90 4.81
CA ILE A 181 2.21 -13.24 3.83
C ILE A 181 3.50 -13.54 4.61
N LYS A 182 3.87 -14.82 4.68
CA LYS A 182 5.11 -15.29 5.32
C LYS A 182 6.19 -15.48 4.27
N ALA A 183 7.44 -15.24 4.69
CA ALA A 183 8.65 -15.54 3.92
C ALA A 183 8.84 -17.05 3.77
#